data_AF-A0A955YWI4-F1
#
_entry.id   AF-A0A955YWI4-F1
#
_cell.length_a   1.000
_cell.length_b   1.000
_cell.length_c   1.000
_cell.angle_alpha   90.00
_cell.angle_beta   90.00
_cell.angle_gamma   90.00
#
_symmetry.space_group_name_H-M   'P 1'
#
loop_
_entity.id
_entity.type
_entity.pdbx_description
1 polymer ?
#
loop_
_entity_poly.entity_id
_entity_poly.type
_entity_poly.pdbx_seq_one_letter_code
_entity_poly.pdbx_strand_id
1 'polypeptide(L)'
;LDARTQPLLRSFIDGYLGLMAGDLGALSKGYALAFEGKVDGAWTLTMKPKDPRLASLIESIAMTGTGTKVSRMVLRETSGDVSTTEFSEVNVAKTYDKAEEKRVFRLIE
;
A
#
# COMPACT_ATOMS: atom_id res chain seq x y z
N LEU A 1 1.12 12.82 -18.21
CA LEU A 1 1.12 11.36 -18.06
C LEU A 1 0.05 11.06 -17.02
N ASP A 2 -1.12 10.61 -17.48
CA ASP A 2 -2.34 10.48 -16.67
C ASP A 2 -2.41 9.05 -16.09
N ALA A 3 -2.44 8.95 -14.76
CA ALA A 3 -2.52 7.70 -14.01
C ALA A 3 -3.85 6.93 -14.21
N ARG A 4 -4.84 7.53 -14.87
CA ARG A 4 -6.19 6.95 -15.07
C ARG A 4 -6.27 5.89 -16.16
N THR A 5 -5.28 5.79 -17.06
CA THR A 5 -5.33 4.87 -18.22
C THR A 5 -4.60 3.54 -18.01
N GLN A 6 -4.10 3.25 -16.81
CA GLN A 6 -3.42 1.98 -16.53
C GLN A 6 -4.21 1.15 -15.50
N PRO A 7 -4.97 0.13 -15.95
CA PRO A 7 -5.72 -0.79 -15.07
C PRO A 7 -4.86 -1.47 -14.00
N LEU A 8 -3.57 -1.61 -14.30
CA LEU A 8 -2.56 -2.13 -13.41
C LEU A 8 -2.29 -1.20 -12.21
N LEU A 9 -2.19 0.10 -12.47
CA LEU A 9 -1.97 1.12 -11.44
C LEU A 9 -3.22 1.29 -10.57
N ARG A 10 -4.41 1.16 -11.16
CA ARG A 10 -5.69 1.10 -10.42
C ARG A 10 -5.69 -0.05 -9.42
N SER A 11 -5.28 -1.25 -9.84
CA SER A 11 -5.22 -2.44 -8.99
C SER A 11 -4.20 -2.28 -7.84
N PHE A 12 -3.09 -1.59 -8.09
CA PHE A 12 -2.12 -1.22 -7.06
C PHE A 12 -2.69 -0.20 -6.06
N ILE A 13 -3.36 0.84 -6.55
CA ILE A 13 -4.01 1.87 -5.71
C ILE A 13 -5.13 1.24 -4.87
N ASP A 14 -5.96 0.38 -5.44
CA ASP A 14 -7.04 -0.31 -4.74
C ASP A 14 -6.51 -1.28 -3.67
N GLY A 15 -5.38 -1.95 -3.94
CA GLY A 15 -4.67 -2.75 -2.94
C GLY A 15 -4.08 -1.90 -1.80
N TYR A 16 -3.47 -0.77 -2.14
CA TYR A 16 -2.92 0.20 -1.17
C TYR A 16 -4.01 0.83 -0.29
N LEU A 17 -5.15 1.20 -0.89
CA LEU A 17 -6.31 1.72 -0.16
C LEU A 17 -7.00 0.64 0.67
N GLY A 18 -7.07 -0.60 0.18
CA GLY A 18 -7.54 -1.75 0.96
C GLY A 18 -6.68 -2.01 2.19
N LEU A 19 -5.36 -1.83 2.08
CA LEU A 19 -4.46 -1.90 3.24
C LEU A 19 -4.69 -0.78 4.24
N MET A 20 -4.84 0.45 3.75
CA MET A 20 -5.09 1.63 4.58
C MET A 20 -6.49 1.62 5.21
N ALA A 21 -7.47 1.00 4.56
CA ALA A 21 -8.86 0.87 5.03
C ALA A 21 -9.12 -0.40 5.86
N GLY A 22 -8.14 -1.32 5.97
CA GLY A 22 -8.32 -2.60 6.64
C GLY A 22 -9.14 -3.63 5.84
N ASP A 23 -9.37 -3.41 4.55
CA ASP A 23 -9.98 -4.38 3.64
C ASP A 23 -8.93 -5.39 3.14
N LEU A 24 -8.53 -6.28 4.05
CA LEU A 24 -7.70 -7.45 3.78
C LEU A 24 -8.33 -8.40 2.73
N GLY A 25 -9.65 -8.32 2.54
CA GLY A 25 -10.38 -9.14 1.57
C GLY A 25 -10.05 -8.75 0.13
N ALA A 26 -9.97 -7.46 -0.16
CA ALA A 26 -9.55 -6.97 -1.47
C ALA A 26 -8.07 -7.29 -1.76
N LEU A 27 -7.19 -7.07 -0.78
CA LEU A 27 -5.76 -7.37 -0.88
C LEU A 27 -5.47 -8.85 -1.12
N SER A 28 -6.09 -9.74 -0.34
CA SER A 28 -5.83 -11.18 -0.42
C SER A 28 -6.31 -11.80 -1.74
N LYS A 29 -7.21 -11.14 -2.49
CA LYS A 29 -7.59 -11.57 -3.84
C LYS A 29 -6.48 -11.28 -4.86
N GLY A 30 -5.86 -10.10 -4.77
CA GLY A 30 -4.80 -9.68 -5.70
C GLY A 30 -3.40 -10.18 -5.34
N TYR A 31 -3.14 -10.44 -4.06
CA TYR A 31 -1.82 -10.73 -3.53
C TYR A 31 -1.79 -11.96 -2.64
N ALA A 32 -0.67 -12.68 -2.67
CA ALA A 32 -0.26 -13.58 -1.60
C ALA A 32 0.35 -12.75 -0.47
N LEU A 33 -0.21 -12.88 0.73
CA LEU A 33 0.15 -12.09 1.89
C LEU A 33 0.96 -12.95 2.87
N ALA A 34 2.06 -12.40 3.39
CA ALA A 34 2.81 -12.95 4.51
C ALA A 34 2.95 -11.87 5.57
N PHE A 35 2.45 -12.14 6.77
CA PHE A 35 2.50 -11.21 7.89
C PHE A 35 3.37 -11.78 9.01
N GLU A 36 4.32 -10.99 9.48
CA GLU A 36 5.22 -11.33 10.58
C GLU A 36 5.13 -10.22 11.63
N GLY A 37 4.73 -10.58 12.85
CA GLY A 37 4.70 -9.69 14.00
C GLY A 37 5.76 -10.07 15.03
N LYS A 38 6.27 -9.08 15.76
CA LYS A 38 7.22 -9.24 16.86
C LYS A 38 6.57 -8.86 18.19
N VAL A 39 7.17 -9.33 19.29
CA VAL A 39 6.69 -9.10 20.67
C VAL A 39 6.70 -7.61 21.05
N ASP A 40 7.61 -6.83 20.46
CA ASP A 40 7.70 -5.38 20.63
C ASP A 40 6.63 -4.59 19.84
N GLY A 41 5.73 -5.30 19.15
CA GLY A 41 4.67 -4.70 18.34
C GLY A 41 5.13 -4.26 16.94
N ALA A 42 6.40 -4.48 16.58
CA ALA A 42 6.86 -4.29 15.21
C ALA A 42 6.29 -5.38 14.31
N TRP A 43 6.00 -5.01 13.07
CA TRP A 43 5.44 -5.94 12.10
C TRP A 43 5.95 -5.68 10.69
N THR A 44 5.89 -6.72 9.87
CA THR A 44 6.15 -6.70 8.44
C THR A 44 5.01 -7.40 7.71
N LEU A 45 4.45 -6.76 6.71
CA LEU A 45 3.52 -7.36 5.75
C LEU A 45 4.20 -7.41 4.39
N THR A 46 4.37 -8.60 3.84
CA THR A 46 4.87 -8.82 2.48
C THR A 46 3.74 -9.26 1.58
N MET A 47 3.69 -8.67 0.39
CA MET A 47 2.64 -8.89 -0.60
C MET A 47 3.30 -9.24 -1.93
N LYS A 48 2.87 -10.36 -2.52
CA LYS A 48 3.33 -10.80 -3.85
C LYS A 48 2.13 -10.90 -4.80
N PRO A 49 2.19 -10.29 -5.99
CA PRO A 49 1.08 -10.38 -6.94
C PRO A 49 0.72 -11.82 -7.28
N LYS A 50 -0.57 -12.12 -7.38
CA LYS A 50 -1.07 -13.41 -7.88
C LYS A 50 -1.31 -13.41 -9.38
N ASP A 51 -1.66 -12.26 -9.96
CA ASP A 51 -1.83 -12.12 -11.41
C ASP A 51 -0.45 -12.17 -12.09
N PRO A 52 -0.20 -13.12 -13.01
CA PRO A 52 1.09 -13.25 -13.69
C PRO A 52 1.55 -11.99 -14.42
N ARG A 53 0.62 -11.17 -14.94
CA ARG A 53 0.94 -9.92 -15.65
C ARG A 53 1.45 -8.85 -14.69
N LEU A 54 0.97 -8.87 -13.45
CA LEU A 54 1.48 -7.97 -12.41
C LEU A 54 2.77 -8.53 -11.82
N ALA A 55 2.86 -9.86 -11.62
CA ALA A 55 4.06 -10.53 -11.16
C ALA A 55 5.25 -10.42 -12.13
N SER A 56 5.00 -10.17 -13.42
CA SER A 56 6.06 -9.89 -14.40
C SER A 56 6.65 -8.48 -14.26
N LEU A 57 6.02 -7.59 -13.49
CA LEU A 57 6.45 -6.20 -13.31
C LEU A 57 6.86 -5.93 -11.85
N ILE A 58 6.09 -6.46 -10.90
CA ILE A 58 6.31 -6.30 -9.47
C ILE A 58 6.75 -7.64 -8.87
N GLU A 59 7.94 -7.66 -8.27
CA GLU A 59 8.44 -8.82 -7.54
C GLU A 59 7.77 -8.93 -6.16
N SER A 60 7.75 -7.82 -5.41
CA SER A 60 7.15 -7.78 -4.08
C SER A 60 6.89 -6.36 -3.59
N ILE A 61 5.94 -6.24 -2.65
CA ILE A 61 5.73 -5.05 -1.86
C ILE A 61 5.87 -5.45 -0.39
N ALA A 62 6.75 -4.79 0.35
CA ALA A 62 6.93 -5.01 1.78
C ALA A 62 6.57 -3.74 2.53
N MET A 63 5.78 -3.86 3.60
CA MET A 63 5.42 -2.77 4.49
C MET A 63 5.80 -3.11 5.91
N THR A 64 6.33 -2.12 6.63
CA THR A 64 6.73 -2.28 8.01
C THR A 64 6.09 -1.22 8.87
N GLY A 65 5.89 -1.54 10.15
CA GLY A 65 5.33 -0.61 11.11
C GLY A 65 5.44 -1.12 12.54
N THR A 66 4.83 -0.36 13.45
CA THR A 66 4.71 -0.71 14.86
C THR A 66 3.33 -0.35 15.37
N GLY A 67 2.64 -1.32 15.98
CA GLY A 67 1.23 -1.16 16.35
C GLY A 67 0.39 -0.76 15.15
N THR A 68 -0.31 0.38 15.23
CA THR A 68 -1.15 0.90 14.14
C THR A 68 -0.42 1.84 13.18
N LYS A 69 0.87 2.13 13.42
CA LYS A 69 1.63 3.08 12.61
C LYS A 69 2.46 2.36 11.55
N VAL A 70 2.23 2.69 10.28
CA VAL A 70 3.13 2.32 9.19
C VAL A 70 4.35 3.23 9.23
N SER A 71 5.54 2.68 8.99
CA SER A 71 6.81 3.44 8.95
C SER A 71 7.45 3.45 7.57
N ARG A 72 7.34 2.35 6.82
CA ARG A 72 8.00 2.21 5.51
C ARG A 72 7.25 1.27 4.58
N MET A 73 7.30 1.58 3.29
CA MET A 73 6.94 0.67 2.20
C MET A 73 8.12 0.54 1.24
N VAL A 74 8.38 -0.68 0.78
CA VAL A 74 9.39 -1.01 -0.23
C VAL A 74 8.69 -1.76 -1.36
N LEU A 75 8.72 -1.22 -2.57
CA LEU A 75 8.29 -1.87 -3.80
C LEU A 75 9.55 -2.34 -4.55
N ARG A 76 9.58 -3.62 -4.90
CA ARG A 76 10.60 -4.23 -5.75
C ARG A 76 9.99 -4.60 -7.09
N GLU A 77 10.60 -4.11 -8.16
CA GLU A 77 10.21 -4.40 -9.52
C GLU A 77 11.10 -5.50 -10.10
N THR A 78 10.58 -6.27 -11.03
CA THR A 78 11.33 -7.35 -11.70
C THR A 78 12.47 -6.82 -12.57
N SER A 79 12.47 -5.52 -12.90
CA SER A 79 13.59 -4.82 -13.54
C SER A 79 14.84 -4.75 -12.64
N GLY A 80 14.67 -4.95 -11.33
CA GLY A 80 15.69 -4.70 -10.32
C GLY A 80 15.55 -3.33 -9.63
N ASP A 81 14.60 -2.50 -10.07
CA ASP A 81 14.33 -1.22 -9.44
C ASP A 81 13.70 -1.40 -8.05
N VAL A 82 14.07 -0.51 -7.13
CA VAL A 82 13.57 -0.51 -5.76
C VAL A 82 13.10 0.89 -5.40
N SER A 83 11.79 1.01 -5.17
CA SER A 83 11.17 2.23 -4.66
C SER A 83 10.95 2.10 -3.16
N THR A 84 11.47 3.05 -2.39
CA THR A 84 11.27 3.12 -0.94
C THR A 84 10.47 4.37 -0.58
N THR A 85 9.40 4.18 0.17
CA THR A 85 8.58 5.26 0.73
C THR A 85 8.65 5.21 2.25
N GLU A 86 9.02 6.34 2.86
CA GLU A 86 9.04 6.49 4.31
C GLU A 86 7.86 7.35 4.77
N PHE A 87 7.23 6.92 5.85
CA PHE A 87 6.09 7.62 6.45
C PHE A 87 6.55 8.28 7.75
N SER A 88 6.45 9.60 7.81
CA SER A 88 6.71 10.41 8.99
C SER A 88 5.41 11.06 9.50
N GLU A 89 5.39 11.41 10.79
CA GLU A 89 4.29 12.15 11.41
C GLU A 89 2.90 11.49 11.27
N VAL A 90 2.87 10.15 11.20
CA VAL A 90 1.64 9.39 11.03
C VAL A 90 0.70 9.58 12.22
N ASN A 91 -0.42 10.27 11.96
CA ASN A 91 -1.48 10.51 12.94
C ASN A 91 -2.71 9.64 12.62
N VAL A 92 -2.73 8.44 13.21
CA VAL A 92 -3.83 7.46 13.06
C VAL A 92 -5.14 7.89 13.73
N ALA A 93 -5.11 8.94 14.56
CA ALA A 93 -6.29 9.47 15.26
C ALA A 93 -6.89 10.70 14.57
N LYS A 94 -6.26 11.23 13.51
CA LYS A 94 -6.77 12.35 12.73
C LYS A 94 -8.05 11.90 12.03
N THR A 95 -9.15 12.60 12.32
CA THR A 95 -10.37 12.53 11.53
C THR A 95 -10.45 13.79 10.67
N TYR A 96 -10.82 13.63 9.40
CA TYR A 96 -11.04 14.74 8.50
C TYR A 96 -12.52 15.08 8.48
N ASP A 97 -12.87 16.35 8.63
CA ASP A 97 -14.22 16.79 8.32
C ASP A 97 -14.44 16.84 6.79
N LYS A 98 -15.69 16.88 6.34
CA LYS A 98 -16.04 16.86 4.90
C LYS A 98 -15.42 18.01 4.10
N ALA A 99 -15.15 19.15 4.74
CA ALA A 99 -14.56 20.30 4.08
C ALA A 99 -13.03 20.14 3.97
N GLU A 100 -12.38 19.60 5.01
CA GLU A 100 -10.96 19.29 5.02
C GLU A 100 -10.63 18.15 4.05
N GLU A 101 -11.45 17.09 4.02
CA GLU A 101 -11.31 15.97 3.09
C GLU A 101 -11.28 16.46 1.63
N LYS A 102 -12.25 17.29 1.25
CA LYS A 102 -12.31 17.89 -0.09
C LYS A 102 -11.14 18.81 -0.42
N ARG A 103 -10.47 19.42 0.57
CA ARG A 103 -9.30 20.28 0.34
C ARG A 103 -8.02 19.46 0.17
N VAL A 104 -7.86 18.47 1.04
CA VAL A 104 -6.63 17.66 1.15
C VAL A 104 -6.58 16.59 0.06
N PHE A 105 -7.70 15.93 -0.23
CA PHE A 105 -7.79 14.83 -1.19
C PHE A 105 -8.40 15.25 -2.53
N ARG A 106 -8.09 16.46 -3.03
CA ARG A 106 -8.47 16.84 -4.41
C ARG A 106 -7.76 15.92 -5.40
N LEU A 107 -8.38 14.77 -5.70
CA LEU A 107 -8.04 13.99 -6.87
C LEU A 107 -8.27 14.92 -8.07
N ILE A 108 -7.17 15.17 -8.79
CA ILE A 108 -7.14 15.80 -10.11
C ILE A 108 -8.35 15.31 -10.91
N GLU A 109 -9.25 16.22 -11.29
CA GLU A 109 -10.41 15.95 -12.15
C GLU A 109 -10.03 15.66 -13.59
#